data_AF-A0AAC8ZQ10-F1
#
_entry.id   AF-A0AAC8ZQ10-F1
#
_cell.length_a   1.000
_cell.length_b   1.000
_cell.length_c   1.000
_cell.angle_alpha   90.00
_cell.angle_beta   90.00
_cell.angle_gamma   90.00
#
_symmetry.space_group_name_H-M   'P 1'
#
loop_
_entity.id
_entity.type
_entity.pdbx_description
1 polymer ?
#
loop_
_entity_poly.entity_id
_entity_poly.type
_entity_poly.pdbx_seq_one_letter_code
_entity_poly.pdbx_strand_id
1 'polypeptide(L)'
;MGDRYFPCFFVMGDLQSIGADGIFKAHSQRKYDFRKGRKLGSKNHLVIWKKPHKPDWMTQETYDSYPDQMTVREFKIKGEVYVTTFQDHKKYNKVALANHYKQRWHIEINFNSLKTIMSMDHLRSKTPDMVHKEIAVHFLAYNLIRTLIAEAYRNTERLPIQVSFKGVIQLFNSFVSLLSFSADCNKAHAILLHAIIKNKVGNRPGRIEPRAVKKRPKAFRRLNKSRELEKAEITKRMKKNSNKKCSSAP
;
A
#
# COMPACT_ATOMS: atom_id res chain seq x y z
N MET A 1 11.41 -1.29 3.97
CA MET A 1 10.48 -0.97 5.09
C MET A 1 9.26 -1.87 4.98
N GLY A 2 8.72 -2.40 6.08
CA GLY A 2 7.49 -3.22 6.05
C GLY A 2 6.64 -3.02 7.30
N ASP A 3 5.39 -3.47 7.27
CA ASP A 3 4.50 -3.35 8.43
C ASP A 3 4.83 -4.34 9.57
N ARG A 4 3.93 -4.45 10.54
CA ARG A 4 4.09 -5.28 11.75
C ARG A 4 4.11 -6.79 11.51
N TYR A 5 3.72 -7.26 10.34
CA TYR A 5 3.68 -8.69 9.98
C TYR A 5 4.97 -9.17 9.31
N PHE A 6 5.79 -8.25 8.81
CA PHE A 6 7.07 -8.58 8.18
C PHE A 6 8.26 -8.90 9.10
N PRO A 7 8.33 -8.48 10.39
CA PRO A 7 9.51 -8.76 11.22
C PRO A 7 9.49 -10.19 11.77
N CYS A 8 9.51 -11.18 10.88
CA CYS A 8 9.74 -12.58 11.20
C CYS A 8 11.18 -13.00 10.86
N PHE A 9 11.62 -14.15 11.37
CA PHE A 9 13.00 -14.61 11.18
C PHE A 9 13.36 -14.77 9.70
N PHE A 10 12.52 -15.47 8.92
CA PHE A 10 12.82 -15.78 7.53
C PHE A 10 12.89 -14.53 6.65
N VAL A 11 11.96 -13.55 6.81
CA VAL A 11 12.03 -12.27 6.07
C VAL A 11 13.29 -11.49 6.40
N MET A 12 13.74 -11.50 7.66
CA MET A 12 15.00 -10.86 8.04
C MET A 12 16.21 -11.60 7.46
N GLY A 13 16.14 -12.92 7.37
CA GLY A 13 17.14 -13.76 6.73
C GLY A 13 17.23 -13.51 5.22
N ASP A 14 16.09 -13.39 4.54
CA ASP A 14 16.00 -13.05 3.11
C ASP A 14 16.62 -11.69 2.83
N LEU A 15 16.35 -10.70 3.70
CA LEU A 15 16.97 -9.39 3.58
C LEU A 15 18.49 -9.46 3.72
N GLN A 16 19.00 -10.24 4.68
CA GLN A 16 20.43 -10.42 4.87
C GLN A 16 21.09 -11.14 3.69
N SER A 17 20.44 -12.17 3.12
CA SER A 17 21.00 -12.94 2.01
C SER A 17 21.15 -12.11 0.74
N ILE A 18 20.24 -11.15 0.50
CA ILE A 18 20.34 -10.20 -0.61
C ILE A 18 21.15 -8.94 -0.29
N GLY A 19 21.76 -8.85 0.90
CA GLY A 19 22.54 -7.69 1.34
C GLY A 19 21.72 -6.41 1.54
N ALA A 20 20.41 -6.55 1.79
CA ALA A 20 19.50 -5.44 2.02
C ALA A 20 19.20 -5.23 3.51
N ASP A 21 18.89 -3.98 3.87
CA ASP A 21 18.45 -3.63 5.21
C ASP A 21 16.95 -3.38 5.32
N GLY A 22 16.37 -3.75 6.46
CA GLY A 22 14.96 -3.63 6.76
C GLY A 22 14.68 -2.85 8.04
N ILE A 23 13.56 -2.14 8.06
CA ILE A 23 12.96 -1.56 9.26
C ILE A 23 11.45 -1.80 9.25
N PHE A 24 10.96 -2.22 10.42
CA PHE A 24 9.63 -2.71 10.64
C PHE A 24 9.07 -2.22 11.97
N LYS A 25 7.75 -2.07 12.04
CA LYS A 25 7.07 -1.98 13.34
C LYS A 25 7.08 -3.36 13.98
N ALA A 26 7.26 -3.42 15.30
CA ALA A 26 7.22 -4.67 16.04
C ALA A 26 5.93 -5.47 15.85
N HIS A 27 6.05 -6.79 15.76
CA HIS A 27 4.93 -7.72 15.71
C HIS A 27 4.20 -7.75 17.05
N SER A 28 2.87 -7.61 17.07
CA SER A 28 2.10 -7.45 18.31
C SER A 28 2.13 -8.66 19.25
N GLN A 29 2.36 -9.87 18.70
CA GLN A 29 2.40 -11.10 19.51
C GLN A 29 3.79 -11.37 20.13
N ARG A 30 4.85 -10.68 19.68
CA ARG A 30 6.19 -10.87 20.24
C ARG A 30 6.36 -9.99 21.47
N LYS A 31 6.92 -10.54 22.55
CA LYS A 31 7.30 -9.79 23.74
C LYS A 31 8.70 -9.20 23.53
N TYR A 32 8.83 -7.89 23.72
CA TYR A 32 10.09 -7.15 23.56
C TYR A 32 10.61 -6.71 24.93
N ASP A 33 11.63 -7.42 25.44
CA ASP A 33 12.25 -7.13 26.74
C ASP A 33 13.59 -6.41 26.56
N PHE A 34 13.59 -5.09 26.72
CA PHE A 34 14.78 -4.23 26.58
C PHE A 34 15.84 -4.39 27.68
N ARG A 35 15.65 -5.34 28.61
CA ARG A 35 16.65 -5.71 29.61
C ARG A 35 17.60 -6.80 29.09
N LYS A 36 17.22 -7.53 28.04
CA LYS A 36 18.02 -8.61 27.45
C LYS A 36 18.92 -8.11 26.33
N GLY A 37 19.90 -8.92 25.93
CA GLY A 37 20.78 -8.60 24.81
C GLY A 37 21.80 -7.49 25.11
N ARG A 38 22.46 -7.00 24.06
CA ARG A 38 23.48 -5.96 24.16
C ARG A 38 22.84 -4.58 24.10
N LYS A 39 22.88 -3.84 25.20
CA LYS A 39 22.35 -2.47 25.27
C LYS A 39 23.16 -1.52 24.39
N LEU A 40 22.46 -0.71 23.59
CA LEU A 40 23.02 0.37 22.78
C LEU A 40 22.59 1.75 23.29
N GLY A 41 21.77 1.80 24.34
CA GLY A 41 21.23 3.01 24.96
C GLY A 41 19.83 2.80 25.53
N SER A 42 19.19 3.88 25.98
CA SER A 42 17.83 3.81 26.54
C SER A 42 16.83 3.23 25.52
N LYS A 43 16.23 2.08 25.88
CA LYS A 43 15.26 1.33 25.07
C LYS A 43 15.74 1.11 23.62
N ASN A 44 17.01 0.73 23.47
CA ASN A 44 17.68 0.42 22.21
C ASN A 44 18.72 -0.68 22.46
N HIS A 45 18.59 -1.83 21.80
CA HIS A 45 19.48 -2.97 22.03
C HIS A 45 19.67 -3.84 20.77
N LEU A 46 20.68 -4.70 20.81
CA LEU A 46 20.82 -5.84 19.90
C LEU A 46 20.38 -7.11 20.63
N VAL A 47 19.55 -7.90 19.96
CA VAL A 47 19.10 -9.21 20.45
C VAL A 47 19.39 -10.27 19.40
N ILE A 48 19.63 -11.49 19.86
CA ILE A 48 19.77 -12.64 18.99
C ILE A 48 18.39 -13.29 18.83
N TRP A 49 17.92 -13.38 17.60
CA TRP A 49 16.78 -14.22 17.25
C TRP A 49 17.29 -15.59 16.85
N LYS A 50 16.67 -16.65 17.38
CA LYS A 50 16.95 -18.03 16.99
C LYS A 50 16.07 -18.44 15.82
N LYS A 51 16.59 -19.28 14.93
CA LYS A 51 15.84 -19.87 13.82
C LYS A 51 14.67 -20.65 14.39
N PRO A 52 13.41 -20.31 14.03
CA PRO A 52 12.24 -21.04 14.49
C PRO A 52 12.16 -22.39 13.77
N HIS A 53 11.24 -23.26 14.19
CA HIS A 53 10.97 -24.50 13.47
C HIS A 53 10.55 -24.24 12.02
N LYS A 54 10.80 -25.21 11.13
CA LYS A 54 10.45 -25.10 9.71
C LYS A 54 8.93 -24.95 9.54
N PRO A 55 8.46 -23.93 8.80
CA PRO A 55 7.07 -23.82 8.42
C PRO A 55 6.68 -24.84 7.34
N ASP A 56 5.41 -25.25 7.33
CA ASP A 56 4.90 -26.26 6.38
C ASP A 56 5.03 -25.87 4.90
N TRP A 57 4.99 -24.56 4.62
CA TRP A 57 5.09 -24.03 3.26
C TRP A 57 6.53 -23.95 2.72
N MET A 58 7.54 -24.22 3.55
CA MET A 58 8.95 -24.07 3.20
C MET A 58 9.61 -25.43 2.94
N THR A 59 10.39 -25.54 1.86
CA THR A 59 11.20 -26.73 1.59
C THR A 59 12.32 -26.90 2.61
N GLN A 60 12.80 -28.12 2.78
CA GLN A 60 13.89 -28.39 3.72
C GLN A 60 15.19 -27.68 3.31
N GLU A 61 15.52 -27.72 2.02
CA GLU A 61 16.70 -27.05 1.45
C GLU A 61 16.69 -25.54 1.72
N THR A 62 15.56 -24.86 1.50
CA THR A 62 15.45 -23.42 1.77
C THR A 62 15.58 -23.14 3.26
N TYR A 63 14.99 -23.97 4.13
CA TYR A 63 15.10 -23.82 5.58
C TYR A 63 16.55 -23.95 6.08
N ASP A 64 17.29 -24.91 5.54
CA ASP A 64 18.68 -25.18 5.92
C ASP A 64 19.64 -24.10 5.43
N SER A 65 19.26 -23.33 4.40
CA SER A 65 20.04 -22.18 3.91
C SER A 65 20.07 -21.00 4.88
N TYR A 66 19.11 -20.91 5.82
CA TYR A 66 19.09 -19.84 6.82
C TYR A 66 20.02 -20.11 8.01
N PRO A 67 20.68 -19.07 8.55
CA PRO A 67 21.53 -19.21 9.73
C PRO A 67 20.72 -19.69 10.95
N ASP A 68 21.36 -20.37 11.89
CA ASP A 68 20.69 -20.85 13.11
C ASP A 68 20.25 -19.72 14.04
N GLN A 69 20.90 -18.57 13.90
CA GLN A 69 20.57 -17.37 14.66
C GLN A 69 20.96 -16.11 13.89
N MET A 70 20.28 -15.01 14.18
CA MET A 70 20.57 -13.70 13.60
C MET A 70 20.51 -12.60 14.65
N THR A 71 21.42 -11.63 14.54
CA THR A 71 21.39 -10.43 15.37
C THR A 71 20.45 -9.40 14.77
N VAL A 72 19.51 -8.92 15.57
CA VAL A 72 18.51 -7.93 15.18
C VAL A 72 18.52 -6.79 16.19
N ARG A 73 18.34 -5.56 15.72
CA ARG A 73 18.22 -4.40 16.59
C ARG A 73 16.75 -4.09 16.87
N GLU A 74 16.44 -3.86 18.13
CA GLU A 74 15.10 -3.44 18.56
C GLU A 74 15.20 -2.14 19.36
N PHE A 75 14.28 -1.22 19.12
CA PHE A 75 14.24 0.05 19.84
C PHE A 75 12.82 0.59 20.02
N LYS A 76 12.64 1.43 21.04
CA LYS A 76 11.33 2.03 21.37
C LYS A 76 11.37 3.56 21.29
N ILE A 77 10.38 4.14 20.61
CA ILE A 77 10.17 5.59 20.51
C ILE A 77 8.68 5.90 20.70
N LYS A 78 8.36 6.86 21.59
CA LYS A 78 6.99 7.33 21.86
C LYS A 78 5.95 6.19 22.05
N GLY A 79 6.34 5.14 22.77
CA GLY A 79 5.45 3.99 23.04
C GLY A 79 5.49 2.88 21.98
N GLU A 80 6.01 3.14 20.79
CA GLU A 80 6.08 2.18 19.69
C GLU A 80 7.44 1.48 19.64
N VAL A 81 7.41 0.17 19.38
CA VAL A 81 8.62 -0.65 19.21
C VAL A 81 8.86 -0.89 17.72
N TYR A 82 10.12 -0.83 17.34
CA TYR A 82 10.62 -1.04 15.99
C TYR A 82 11.69 -2.12 15.99
N VAL A 83 11.77 -2.84 14.89
CA VAL A 83 12.73 -3.91 14.65
C VAL A 83 13.46 -3.61 13.35
N THR A 84 14.79 -3.76 13.33
CA THR A 84 15.61 -3.43 12.16
C THR A 84 16.86 -4.29 12.07
N THR A 85 17.34 -4.48 10.84
CA THR A 85 18.65 -5.08 10.55
C THR A 85 19.80 -4.09 10.72
N PHE A 86 19.54 -2.77 10.79
CA PHE A 86 20.57 -1.74 10.99
C PHE A 86 21.20 -1.81 12.40
N GLN A 87 22.29 -2.57 12.54
CA GLN A 87 22.92 -2.85 13.84
C GLN A 87 23.72 -1.67 14.41
N ASP A 88 24.39 -0.88 13.56
CA ASP A 88 25.21 0.24 14.00
C ASP A 88 24.34 1.44 14.45
N HIS A 89 24.29 1.66 15.76
CA HIS A 89 23.52 2.77 16.33
C HIS A 89 24.18 4.14 16.21
N LYS A 90 25.49 4.20 15.97
CA LYS A 90 26.21 5.46 15.76
C LYS A 90 25.93 5.97 14.36
N LYS A 91 25.99 5.09 13.36
CA LYS A 91 25.63 5.40 11.97
C LYS A 91 24.11 5.58 11.79
N TYR A 92 23.29 4.70 12.37
CA TYR A 92 21.84 4.71 12.20
C TYR A 92 21.13 5.09 13.50
N ASN A 93 20.80 6.38 13.64
CA ASN A 93 20.08 6.90 14.80
C ASN A 93 18.63 6.37 14.83
N LYS A 94 18.18 5.89 16.00
CA LYS A 94 16.81 5.36 16.20
C LYS A 94 15.71 6.36 15.85
N VAL A 95 15.91 7.66 16.10
CA VAL A 95 14.93 8.72 15.80
C VAL A 95 14.82 8.94 14.30
N ALA A 96 15.95 8.99 13.60
CA ALA A 96 16.00 9.08 12.14
C ALA A 96 15.32 7.87 11.49
N LEU A 97 15.64 6.66 11.99
CA LEU A 97 15.02 5.42 11.55
C LEU A 97 13.49 5.42 11.74
N ALA A 98 12.99 5.81 12.92
CA ALA A 98 11.55 5.91 13.14
C ALA A 98 10.88 6.98 12.27
N ASN A 99 11.55 8.10 12.00
CA ASN A 99 11.04 9.11 11.08
C ASN A 99 11.02 8.61 9.64
N HIS A 100 12.04 7.88 9.21
CA HIS A 100 12.06 7.23 7.90
C HIS A 100 10.93 6.20 7.78
N TYR A 101 10.69 5.39 8.82
CA TYR A 101 9.58 4.43 8.85
C TYR A 101 8.21 5.08 8.61
N LYS A 102 7.99 6.31 9.07
CA LYS A 102 6.72 7.03 8.82
C LYS A 102 6.44 7.23 7.34
N GLN A 103 7.48 7.32 6.50
CA GLN A 103 7.34 7.42 5.05
C GLN A 103 6.69 6.17 4.44
N ARG A 104 6.65 5.03 5.15
CA ARG A 104 5.89 3.84 4.74
C ARG A 104 4.43 4.17 4.41
N TRP A 105 3.81 5.14 5.10
CA TRP A 105 2.42 5.56 4.83
C TRP A 105 2.20 6.00 3.39
N HIS A 106 3.25 6.45 2.69
CA HIS A 106 3.15 6.80 1.28
C HIS A 106 2.68 5.65 0.38
N ILE A 107 2.92 4.39 0.76
CA ILE A 107 2.38 3.25 0.01
C ILE A 107 0.85 3.22 0.04
N GLU A 108 0.24 3.65 1.15
CA GLU A 108 -1.22 3.70 1.30
C GLU A 108 -1.81 4.78 0.39
N ILE A 109 -1.11 5.91 0.24
CA ILE A 109 -1.45 6.96 -0.73
C ILE A 109 -1.35 6.41 -2.16
N ASN A 110 -0.29 5.67 -2.47
CA ASN A 110 -0.10 5.06 -3.79
C ASN A 110 -1.21 4.04 -4.12
N PHE A 111 -1.58 3.18 -3.16
CA PHE A 111 -2.72 2.27 -3.34
C PHE A 111 -4.04 3.01 -3.52
N ASN A 112 -4.25 4.13 -2.80
CA ASN A 112 -5.42 4.96 -3.02
C ASN A 112 -5.42 5.62 -4.42
N SER A 113 -4.25 6.01 -4.93
CA SER A 113 -4.13 6.50 -6.31
C SER A 113 -4.57 5.45 -7.33
N LEU A 114 -4.13 4.21 -7.18
CA LEU A 114 -4.55 3.11 -8.06
C LEU A 114 -6.04 2.79 -7.91
N LYS A 115 -6.48 2.49 -6.69
CA LYS A 115 -7.84 2.01 -6.42
C LYS A 115 -8.89 3.08 -6.71
N THR A 116 -8.69 4.28 -6.16
CA THR A 116 -9.71 5.33 -6.17
C THR A 116 -9.52 6.30 -7.33
N ILE A 117 -8.33 6.88 -7.48
CA ILE A 117 -8.10 7.93 -8.49
C ILE A 117 -8.16 7.34 -9.91
N MET A 118 -7.61 6.14 -10.11
CA MET A 118 -7.62 5.43 -11.38
C MET A 118 -8.76 4.40 -11.49
N SER A 119 -9.64 4.32 -10.49
CA SER A 119 -10.82 3.43 -10.49
C SER A 119 -10.51 1.94 -10.65
N MET A 120 -9.34 1.48 -10.17
CA MET A 120 -8.96 0.05 -10.19
C MET A 120 -9.73 -0.79 -9.16
N ASP A 121 -10.55 -0.16 -8.30
CA ASP A 121 -11.44 -0.86 -7.37
C ASP A 121 -12.64 -1.55 -8.04
N HIS A 122 -12.92 -1.22 -9.31
CA HIS A 122 -13.96 -1.85 -10.11
C HIS A 122 -13.45 -2.22 -11.51
N LEU A 123 -13.02 -3.48 -11.67
CA LEU A 123 -12.56 -4.03 -12.95
C LEU A 123 -13.74 -4.50 -13.81
N ARG A 124 -13.66 -4.25 -15.11
CA ARG A 124 -14.73 -4.58 -16.09
C ARG A 124 -14.57 -5.98 -16.69
N SER A 125 -13.35 -6.51 -16.67
CA SER A 125 -13.03 -7.82 -17.26
C SER A 125 -13.77 -8.95 -16.58
N LYS A 126 -14.17 -9.97 -17.37
CA LYS A 126 -14.97 -11.12 -16.91
C LYS A 126 -14.17 -12.42 -16.80
N THR A 127 -12.98 -12.49 -17.36
CA THR A 127 -12.11 -13.67 -17.31
C THR A 127 -10.85 -13.38 -16.50
N PRO A 128 -10.27 -14.38 -15.81
CA PRO A 128 -9.05 -14.19 -15.02
C PRO A 128 -7.91 -13.57 -15.83
N ASP A 129 -7.68 -14.03 -17.05
CA ASP A 129 -6.61 -13.52 -17.91
C ASP A 129 -6.80 -12.06 -18.28
N MET A 130 -8.03 -11.64 -18.59
CA MET A 130 -8.33 -10.24 -18.88
C MET A 130 -8.25 -9.35 -17.63
N VAL A 131 -8.61 -9.89 -16.46
CA VAL A 131 -8.42 -9.20 -15.17
C VAL A 131 -6.94 -8.92 -14.91
N HIS A 132 -6.05 -9.89 -15.15
CA HIS A 132 -4.61 -9.67 -15.03
C HIS A 132 -4.11 -8.58 -15.99
N LYS A 133 -4.58 -8.58 -17.24
CA LYS A 133 -4.23 -7.54 -18.23
C LYS A 133 -4.74 -6.16 -17.82
N GLU A 134 -5.98 -6.06 -17.32
CA GLU A 134 -6.56 -4.81 -16.85
C GLU A 134 -5.76 -4.22 -15.67
N ILE A 135 -5.39 -5.07 -14.70
CA ILE A 135 -4.51 -4.67 -13.59
C ILE A 135 -3.13 -4.22 -14.09
N ALA A 136 -2.54 -4.94 -15.05
CA ALA A 136 -1.24 -4.58 -15.63
C ALA A 136 -1.29 -3.20 -16.33
N VAL A 137 -2.36 -2.90 -17.07
CA VAL A 137 -2.57 -1.60 -17.70
C VAL A 137 -2.73 -0.48 -16.65
N HIS A 138 -3.44 -0.73 -15.55
CA HIS A 138 -3.52 0.22 -14.44
C HIS A 138 -2.14 0.52 -13.84
N PHE A 139 -1.30 -0.51 -13.63
CA PHE A 139 0.07 -0.29 -13.15
C PHE A 139 0.94 0.46 -14.16
N LEU A 140 0.81 0.16 -15.44
CA LEU A 140 1.52 0.87 -16.50
C LEU A 140 1.15 2.36 -16.52
N ALA A 141 -0.14 2.68 -16.53
CA ALA A 141 -0.61 4.07 -16.51
C ALA A 141 -0.20 4.79 -15.21
N TYR A 142 -0.22 4.10 -14.06
CA TYR A 142 0.25 4.65 -12.79
C TYR A 142 1.74 5.00 -12.86
N ASN A 143 2.56 4.06 -13.35
CA ASN A 143 3.99 4.26 -13.49
C ASN A 143 4.32 5.36 -14.49
N LEU A 144 3.59 5.47 -15.60
CA LEU A 144 3.74 6.57 -16.56
C LEU A 144 3.57 7.94 -15.88
N ILE A 145 2.49 8.13 -15.14
CA ILE A 145 2.24 9.38 -14.41
C ILE A 145 3.32 9.61 -13.34
N ARG A 146 3.76 8.56 -12.63
CA ARG A 146 4.84 8.69 -11.63
C ARG A 146 6.18 9.08 -12.25
N THR A 147 6.51 8.53 -13.41
CA THR A 147 7.71 8.88 -14.18
C THR A 147 7.65 10.34 -14.62
N LEU A 148 6.50 10.80 -15.12
CA LEU A 148 6.30 12.20 -15.50
C LEU A 148 6.50 13.15 -14.31
N ILE A 149 6.00 12.79 -13.12
CA ILE A 149 6.23 13.57 -11.89
C ILE A 149 7.72 13.55 -11.52
N ALA A 150 8.36 12.39 -11.56
CA ALA A 150 9.78 12.26 -11.24
C ALA A 150 10.67 13.08 -12.20
N GLU A 151 10.32 13.11 -13.48
CA GLU A 151 10.98 13.92 -14.50
C GLU A 151 10.80 15.42 -14.22
N ALA A 152 9.57 15.87 -13.98
CA ALA A 152 9.28 17.27 -13.68
C ALA A 152 10.06 17.78 -12.46
N TYR A 153 10.33 16.91 -11.48
CA TYR A 153 10.99 17.28 -10.23
C TYR A 153 12.49 16.93 -10.18
N ARG A 154 13.06 16.35 -11.25
CA ARG A 154 14.45 15.85 -11.28
C ARG A 154 15.48 16.91 -10.86
N ASN A 155 15.28 18.16 -11.31
CA ASN A 155 16.19 19.27 -11.07
C ASN A 155 15.63 20.28 -10.05
N THR A 156 14.74 19.83 -9.16
CA THR A 156 14.13 20.67 -8.12
C THR A 156 14.48 20.13 -6.74
N GLU A 157 14.50 20.99 -5.73
CA GLU A 157 14.75 20.58 -4.33
C GLU A 157 13.55 19.84 -3.69
N ARG A 158 12.42 19.72 -4.41
CA ARG A 158 11.19 19.15 -3.88
C ARG A 158 11.07 17.67 -4.20
N LEU A 159 10.39 16.95 -3.30
CA LEU A 159 10.19 15.51 -3.47
C LEU A 159 8.96 15.24 -4.36
N PRO A 160 9.06 14.33 -5.36
CA PRO A 160 7.95 13.90 -6.21
C PRO A 160 6.68 13.48 -5.45
N ILE A 161 6.85 12.98 -4.22
CA ILE A 161 5.75 12.48 -3.39
C ILE A 161 4.82 13.57 -2.85
N GLN A 162 5.23 14.84 -2.92
CA GLN A 162 4.47 15.99 -2.44
C GLN A 162 3.45 16.49 -3.46
N VAL A 163 3.43 15.93 -4.67
CA VAL A 163 2.57 16.36 -5.77
C VAL A 163 1.23 15.61 -5.76
N SER A 164 0.13 16.31 -6.07
CA SER A 164 -1.18 15.66 -6.22
C SER A 164 -1.19 14.78 -7.46
N PHE A 165 -1.25 13.46 -7.25
CA PHE A 165 -1.40 12.50 -8.34
C PHE A 165 -2.65 12.78 -9.18
N LYS A 166 -3.78 13.13 -8.56
CA LYS A 166 -5.02 13.49 -9.27
C LYS A 166 -4.85 14.75 -10.12
N GLY A 167 -4.18 15.76 -9.57
CA GLY A 167 -3.90 17.02 -10.27
C GLY A 167 -3.03 16.81 -11.50
N VAL A 168 -2.05 15.92 -11.41
CA VAL A 168 -1.19 15.56 -12.55
C VAL A 168 -1.97 14.79 -13.62
N ILE A 169 -2.85 13.86 -13.26
CA ILE A 169 -3.73 13.20 -14.24
C ILE A 169 -4.62 14.22 -14.96
N GLN A 170 -5.20 15.18 -14.23
CA GLN A 170 -6.02 16.22 -14.85
C GLN A 170 -5.20 17.08 -15.82
N LEU A 171 -4.00 17.51 -15.42
CA LEU A 171 -3.09 18.25 -16.29
C LEU A 171 -2.69 17.42 -17.52
N PHE A 172 -2.26 16.18 -17.31
CA PHE A 172 -1.87 15.28 -18.40
C PHE A 172 -3.01 15.13 -19.40
N ASN A 173 -4.24 14.82 -18.94
CA ASN A 173 -5.41 14.68 -19.80
C ASN A 173 -5.74 15.96 -20.59
N SER A 174 -5.59 17.15 -19.98
CA SER A 174 -5.77 18.42 -20.68
C SER A 174 -4.69 18.69 -21.75
N PHE A 175 -3.51 18.09 -21.58
CA PHE A 175 -2.38 18.23 -22.50
C PHE A 175 -2.32 17.11 -23.56
N VAL A 176 -3.11 16.03 -23.45
CA VAL A 176 -3.07 14.90 -24.40
C VAL A 176 -3.22 15.37 -25.84
N SER A 177 -4.20 16.22 -26.15
CA SER A 177 -4.38 16.72 -27.52
C SER A 177 -3.18 17.55 -27.99
N LEU A 178 -2.61 18.38 -27.12
CA LEU A 178 -1.43 19.18 -27.46
C LEU A 178 -0.21 18.28 -27.71
N LEU A 179 -0.01 17.24 -26.89
CA LEU A 179 1.08 16.28 -27.08
C LEU A 179 0.93 15.44 -28.36
N SER A 180 -0.31 15.09 -28.73
CA SER A 180 -0.59 14.26 -29.91
C SER A 180 -0.49 15.01 -31.23
N PHE A 181 -0.79 16.31 -31.24
CA PHE A 181 -0.92 17.09 -32.48
C PHE A 181 0.05 18.27 -32.60
N SER A 182 0.88 18.53 -31.59
CA SER A 182 1.92 19.57 -31.70
C SER A 182 3.00 19.14 -32.69
N ALA A 183 3.36 20.03 -33.60
CA ALA A 183 4.53 19.88 -34.46
C ALA A 183 5.84 19.79 -33.64
N ASP A 184 5.85 20.41 -32.46
CA ASP A 184 6.95 20.33 -31.49
C ASP A 184 6.45 19.68 -30.20
N CYS A 185 6.55 18.34 -30.16
CA CYS A 185 6.17 17.54 -28.99
C CYS A 185 7.07 17.84 -27.78
N ASN A 186 8.36 18.15 -28.00
CA ASN A 186 9.31 18.44 -26.93
C ASN A 186 8.93 19.71 -26.17
N LYS A 187 8.52 20.76 -26.89
CA LYS A 187 8.04 22.00 -26.27
C LYS A 187 6.75 21.79 -25.50
N ALA A 188 5.80 21.02 -26.04
CA ALA A 188 4.57 20.68 -25.35
C ALA A 188 4.83 19.89 -24.04
N HIS A 189 5.75 18.92 -24.10
CA HIS A 189 6.20 18.16 -22.94
C HIS A 189 6.86 19.06 -21.88
N ALA A 190 7.76 19.94 -22.28
CA ALA A 190 8.40 20.89 -21.36
C ALA A 190 7.40 21.82 -20.66
N ILE A 191 6.37 22.30 -21.37
CA ILE A 191 5.29 23.10 -20.77
C ILE A 191 4.51 22.28 -19.75
N LEU A 192 4.19 21.02 -20.06
CA LEU A 192 3.51 20.12 -19.13
C LEU A 192 4.34 19.90 -17.85
N LEU A 193 5.64 19.61 -17.97
CA LEU A 193 6.53 19.47 -16.81
C LEU A 193 6.51 20.74 -15.95
N HIS A 194 6.57 21.91 -16.57
CA HIS A 194 6.50 23.18 -15.85
C HIS A 194 5.15 23.42 -15.16
N ALA A 195 4.04 23.04 -15.80
CA ALA A 195 2.70 23.10 -15.20
C ALA A 195 2.58 22.17 -13.99
N ILE A 196 3.17 20.98 -14.06
CA ILE A 196 3.23 20.02 -12.95
C ILE A 196 3.99 20.61 -11.76
N ILE A 197 5.14 21.25 -11.97
CA ILE A 197 5.92 21.91 -10.90
C ILE A 197 5.11 23.02 -10.22
N LYS A 198 4.32 23.77 -11.00
CA LYS A 198 3.47 24.86 -10.50
C LYS A 198 2.25 24.36 -9.72
N ASN A 199 1.82 23.11 -9.91
CA ASN A 199 0.67 22.52 -9.22
C ASN A 199 1.02 22.22 -7.75
N LYS A 200 0.85 23.22 -6.89
CA LYS A 200 1.11 23.13 -5.45
C LYS A 200 -0.10 22.52 -4.73
N VAL A 201 0.16 21.47 -3.95
CA VAL A 201 -0.79 20.97 -2.94
C VAL A 201 -0.41 21.57 -1.60
N GLY A 202 -1.38 22.16 -0.91
CA GLY A 202 -1.16 22.69 0.44
C GLY A 202 -0.81 21.57 1.43
N ASN A 203 0.29 21.74 2.16
CA ASN A 203 0.62 20.86 3.29
C ASN A 203 -0.24 21.27 4.49
N ARG A 204 -0.98 20.30 5.08
CA ARG A 204 -1.83 20.52 6.26
C ARG A 204 -1.40 19.55 7.37
N PRO A 205 -0.29 19.85 8.08
CA PRO A 205 0.23 18.97 9.11
C PRO A 205 -0.76 18.86 10.27
N GLY A 206 -0.91 17.65 10.85
CA GLY A 206 -1.76 17.44 12.02
C GLY A 206 -3.27 17.42 11.74
N ARG A 207 -3.69 17.29 10.48
CA ARG A 207 -5.11 17.19 10.13
C ARG A 207 -5.76 15.94 10.76
N ILE A 208 -6.81 16.15 11.55
CA ILE A 208 -7.64 15.10 12.14
C ILE A 208 -9.03 15.19 11.48
N GLU A 209 -9.30 14.31 10.52
CA GLU A 209 -10.63 14.20 9.88
C GLU A 209 -11.34 12.94 10.36
N PRO A 210 -12.58 13.04 10.87
CA PRO A 210 -13.34 11.87 11.26
C PRO A 210 -13.64 11.00 10.03
N ARG A 211 -13.30 9.71 10.10
CA ARG A 211 -13.63 8.73 9.04
C ARG A 211 -15.08 8.27 9.17
N ALA A 212 -16.01 9.20 8.97
CA ALA A 212 -17.45 8.97 9.10
C ALA A 212 -18.19 9.41 7.83
N VAL A 213 -19.22 8.65 7.45
CA VAL A 213 -20.13 9.01 6.37
C VAL A 213 -21.34 9.72 6.98
N LYS A 214 -21.64 10.95 6.53
CA LYS A 214 -22.78 11.73 7.06
C LYS A 214 -24.14 11.11 6.69
N LYS A 215 -24.26 10.50 5.51
CA LYS A 215 -25.52 9.90 5.04
C LYS A 215 -25.60 8.43 5.43
N ARG A 216 -26.72 8.03 6.06
CA ARG A 216 -27.02 6.62 6.32
C ARG A 216 -27.11 5.87 4.97
N PRO A 217 -26.39 4.75 4.79
CA PRO A 217 -26.55 3.91 3.61
C PRO A 217 -27.99 3.44 3.46
N LYS A 218 -28.52 3.42 2.24
CA LYS A 218 -29.85 2.86 1.97
C LYS A 218 -29.86 1.37 2.32
N ALA A 219 -30.93 0.90 2.96
CA ALA A 219 -31.07 -0.48 3.43
C ALA A 219 -31.39 -1.48 2.29
N PHE A 220 -30.64 -1.41 1.19
CA PHE A 220 -30.72 -2.39 0.11
C PHE A 220 -29.77 -3.55 0.38
N ARG A 221 -30.24 -4.77 0.08
CA ARG A 221 -29.40 -5.96 0.12
C ARG A 221 -28.35 -5.89 -0.98
N ARG A 222 -27.16 -6.43 -0.72
CA ARG A 222 -26.13 -6.60 -1.75
C ARG A 222 -26.56 -7.70 -2.72
N LEU A 223 -26.31 -7.49 -4.01
CA LEU A 223 -26.50 -8.50 -5.03
C LEU A 223 -25.28 -9.44 -5.02
N ASN A 224 -25.37 -10.54 -4.28
CA ASN A 224 -24.27 -11.49 -4.10
C ASN A 224 -24.30 -12.67 -5.10
N LYS A 225 -25.31 -12.72 -5.98
CA LYS A 225 -25.50 -13.74 -7.01
C LYS A 225 -25.65 -13.09 -8.38
N SER A 226 -25.56 -13.88 -9.45
CA SER A 226 -25.89 -13.40 -10.80
C SER A 226 -27.30 -12.78 -10.82
N ARG A 227 -27.48 -11.71 -11.63
CA ARG A 227 -28.79 -11.06 -11.82
C ARG A 227 -29.86 -12.04 -12.29
N GLU A 228 -29.49 -13.05 -13.07
CA GLU A 228 -30.43 -14.06 -13.56
C GLU A 228 -30.97 -14.93 -12.42
N LEU A 229 -30.07 -15.42 -11.55
CA LEU A 229 -30.45 -16.19 -10.37
C LEU A 229 -31.30 -15.37 -9.40
N GLU A 230 -30.92 -14.11 -9.16
CA GLU A 230 -31.68 -13.23 -8.28
C GLU A 230 -33.06 -12.90 -8.86
N LYS A 231 -33.15 -12.63 -10.18
CA LYS A 231 -34.43 -12.45 -10.87
C LYS A 231 -35.32 -13.69 -10.75
N ALA A 232 -34.76 -14.88 -10.99
CA ALA A 232 -35.50 -16.14 -10.85
C ALA A 232 -36.00 -16.36 -9.42
N GLU A 233 -35.19 -16.02 -8.41
CA GLU A 233 -35.57 -16.12 -6.99
C GLU A 233 -36.68 -15.12 -6.63
N ILE A 234 -36.61 -13.89 -7.15
CA ILE A 234 -37.68 -12.89 -7.03
C ILE A 234 -38.98 -13.41 -7.67
N THR A 235 -38.93 -13.93 -8.89
CA THR A 235 -40.10 -14.49 -9.58
C THR A 235 -40.70 -15.66 -8.80
N LYS A 236 -39.88 -16.55 -8.24
CA LYS A 236 -40.35 -17.64 -7.37
C LYS A 236 -41.06 -17.12 -6.11
N ARG A 237 -40.50 -16.11 -5.45
CA ARG A 237 -41.12 -15.47 -4.26
C ARG A 237 -42.45 -14.80 -4.62
N MET A 238 -42.52 -14.13 -5.78
CA MET A 238 -43.76 -13.52 -6.27
C MET A 238 -44.85 -14.58 -6.50
N LYS A 239 -44.54 -15.68 -7.20
CA LYS A 239 -45.48 -16.80 -7.41
C LYS A 239 -45.91 -17.47 -6.10
N LYS A 240 -44.99 -17.64 -5.13
CA LYS A 240 -45.33 -18.19 -3.80
C LYS A 240 -46.30 -17.28 -3.03
N ASN A 241 -46.09 -15.97 -3.10
CA ASN A 241 -46.94 -14.99 -2.43
C ASN A 241 -48.32 -14.84 -3.08
N SER A 242 -48.43 -14.98 -4.40
CA SER A 242 -49.74 -15.01 -5.09
C SER A 242 -50.55 -16.25 -4.69
N ASN A 243 -49.93 -17.44 -4.68
CA ASN A 243 -50.62 -18.67 -4.28
C ASN A 243 -51.07 -18.64 -2.82
N LYS A 244 -50.26 -18.05 -1.93
CA LYS A 244 -50.60 -17.93 -0.50
C LYS A 244 -51.79 -16.99 -0.24
N LYS A 245 -51.99 -15.98 -1.09
CA LYS A 245 -53.15 -15.08 -1.05
C LYS A 245 -54.43 -15.75 -1.56
N CYS A 246 -54.34 -16.61 -2.57
CA CYS A 246 -55.49 -17.36 -3.07
C CYS A 246 -55.96 -18.45 -2.10
N SER A 247 -55.06 -19.05 -1.32
CA SER A 247 -55.39 -20.07 -0.31
C SER A 247 -55.89 -19.50 1.03
N SER A 248 -55.97 -18.18 1.18
CA SER A 248 -56.40 -17.49 2.41
C SER A 248 -57.62 -16.58 2.20
N ALA A 249 -58.29 -16.70 1.06
CA ALA A 249 -59.63 -16.15 0.86
C ALA A 249 -60.64 -17.22 1.34
N PRO A 250 -61.61 -16.86 2.20
CA PRO A 250 -62.59 -17.80 2.75
C PRO A 250 -63.49 -18.42 1.66
#